data_AF-A0A6A6P5M3-F1
#
_entry.id   AF-A0A6A6P5M3-F1
#
_cell.length_a   1.000
_cell.length_b   1.000
_cell.length_c   1.000
_cell.angle_alpha   90.00
_cell.angle_beta   90.00
_cell.angle_gamma   90.00
#
_symmetry.space_group_name_H-M   'P 1'
#
loop_
_entity.id
_entity.type
_entity.pdbx_description
1 polymer ?
#
loop_
_entity_poly.entity_id
_entity_poly.type
_entity_poly.pdbx_seq_one_letter_code
_entity_poly.pdbx_strand_id
1 'polypeptide(L)'
;MVRVKHRYLLVNILYPKRSTRSKNAAGESHQQQPDVLRFLQPSPDTLTSLLLLRAIRESIVENFGDYGAGITSASLRVMYLSAPTSTAIIRVSRAAYRLLWASLSFMTTLPYPVSEACVLRVVRVSGTIRKAEEEAIRRARAAVLRARREAEEGKGKGSGGDGSGGILEMFREKGKGPTRVESIVDGSNEEDDGEEEDDSELMDDDD
;
A
#
# COMPACT_ATOMS: atom_id res chain seq x y z
N MET A 1 28.53 19.08 2.35
CA MET A 1 27.55 19.38 1.28
C MET A 1 26.15 18.95 1.75
N VAL A 2 25.21 19.88 1.95
CA VAL A 2 23.88 19.60 2.52
C VAL A 2 22.84 19.51 1.41
N ARG A 3 21.98 18.49 1.42
CA ARG A 3 20.88 18.31 0.46
C ARG A 3 19.55 18.11 1.17
N VAL A 4 18.47 18.65 0.61
CA VAL A 4 17.11 18.41 1.11
C VAL A 4 16.73 16.95 0.85
N LYS A 5 16.30 16.24 1.89
CA LYS A 5 15.86 14.83 1.81
C LYS A 5 14.34 14.77 1.69
N HIS A 6 13.86 14.01 0.71
CA HIS A 6 12.44 13.75 0.50
C HIS A 6 12.04 12.34 0.94
N ARG A 7 10.72 12.16 1.08
CA ARG A 7 10.04 10.89 1.29
C ARG A 7 8.92 10.74 0.26
N TYR A 8 8.72 9.52 -0.19
CA TYR A 8 7.70 9.14 -1.15
C TYR A 8 6.74 8.17 -0.48
N LEU A 9 5.47 8.54 -0.39
CA LEU A 9 4.41 7.72 0.17
C LEU A 9 3.69 7.03 -0.98
N LEU A 10 3.62 5.71 -0.94
CA LEU A 10 2.75 4.91 -1.78
C LEU A 10 1.41 4.77 -1.07
N VAL A 11 0.34 5.24 -1.72
CA VAL A 11 -1.00 5.32 -1.16
C VAL A 11 -1.99 4.58 -2.06
N ASN A 12 -2.88 3.80 -1.45
CA ASN A 12 -3.99 3.15 -2.13
C ASN A 12 -5.31 3.78 -1.68
N ILE A 13 -6.19 4.08 -2.62
CA ILE A 13 -7.54 4.58 -2.38
C ILE A 13 -8.47 3.38 -2.41
N LEU A 14 -9.22 3.19 -1.33
CA LEU A 14 -10.14 2.06 -1.17
C LEU A 14 -11.57 2.55 -1.11
N TYR A 15 -12.47 1.79 -1.73
CA TYR A 15 -13.88 2.14 -1.84
C TYR A 15 -14.76 1.09 -1.17
N PRO A 16 -14.99 1.15 0.15
CA PRO A 16 -15.73 0.12 0.88
C PRO A 16 -17.23 0.05 0.53
N LYS A 17 -17.82 1.16 0.06
CA LYS A 17 -19.29 1.31 -0.11
C LYS A 17 -19.78 1.32 -1.56
N ARG A 18 -18.92 1.15 -2.56
CA ARG A 18 -19.29 1.37 -3.97
C ARG A 18 -20.08 0.18 -4.59
N SER A 19 -20.81 -0.56 -3.77
CA SER A 19 -21.59 -1.75 -4.16
C SER A 19 -22.97 -1.46 -4.76
N THR A 20 -23.40 -0.20 -4.97
CA THR A 20 -24.82 0.07 -5.33
C THR A 20 -25.06 1.09 -6.44
N ARG A 21 -24.07 1.45 -7.27
CA ARG A 21 -24.31 2.35 -8.43
C ARG A 21 -24.62 1.60 -9.72
N SER A 22 -25.17 0.40 -9.62
CA SER A 22 -25.93 -0.25 -10.70
C SER A 22 -27.26 -0.71 -10.11
N LYS A 23 -28.22 0.22 -10.00
CA LYS A 23 -29.63 -0.12 -9.72
C LYS A 23 -30.49 -0.15 -10.99
N ASN A 24 -29.87 -0.05 -12.17
CA ASN A 24 -30.56 -0.06 -13.46
C ASN A 24 -30.22 -1.28 -14.33
N ALA A 25 -29.81 -2.39 -13.71
CA ALA A 25 -29.84 -3.70 -14.33
C ALA A 25 -30.54 -4.65 -13.35
N ALA A 26 -31.84 -4.83 -13.55
CA ALA A 26 -32.63 -5.85 -12.90
C ALA A 26 -32.03 -7.24 -13.19
N GLY A 27 -32.04 -8.12 -12.19
CA GLY A 27 -31.70 -9.54 -12.35
C GLY A 27 -30.48 -9.98 -11.56
N GLU A 28 -30.76 -10.69 -10.48
CA GLU A 28 -29.93 -11.73 -9.85
C GLU A 28 -28.54 -11.98 -10.45
N SER A 29 -27.50 -11.55 -9.74
CA SER A 29 -26.31 -12.38 -9.57
C SER A 29 -25.58 -11.98 -8.29
N HIS A 30 -25.75 -12.81 -7.27
CA HIS A 30 -24.80 -12.95 -6.17
C HIS A 30 -23.50 -13.58 -6.72
N GLN A 31 -22.88 -12.97 -7.74
CA GLN A 31 -21.52 -13.31 -8.14
C GLN A 31 -20.62 -12.61 -7.14
N GLN A 32 -20.25 -13.38 -6.11
CA GLN A 32 -19.30 -13.03 -5.07
C GLN A 32 -17.97 -12.67 -5.75
N GLN A 33 -17.84 -11.43 -6.19
CA GLN A 33 -16.55 -10.90 -6.61
C GLN A 33 -15.63 -10.97 -5.39
N PRO A 34 -14.40 -11.49 -5.53
CA PRO A 34 -13.49 -11.64 -4.41
C PRO A 34 -13.35 -10.32 -3.65
N ASP A 35 -13.38 -10.39 -2.31
CA ASP A 35 -13.39 -9.21 -1.44
C ASP A 35 -12.22 -8.26 -1.74
N VAL A 36 -11.08 -8.81 -2.17
CA VAL A 36 -9.90 -8.04 -2.59
C VAL A 36 -10.21 -7.09 -3.74
N LEU A 37 -11.00 -7.54 -4.74
CA LEU A 37 -11.39 -6.69 -5.87
C LEU A 37 -12.50 -5.70 -5.51
N ARG A 38 -13.35 -6.04 -4.53
CA ARG A 38 -14.40 -5.15 -4.04
C ARG A 38 -13.84 -3.86 -3.43
N PHE A 39 -12.74 -3.96 -2.67
CA PHE A 39 -12.13 -2.78 -2.05
C PHE A 39 -11.21 -2.00 -3.00
N LEU A 40 -10.62 -2.66 -4.00
CA LEU A 40 -9.67 -2.07 -4.97
C LEU A 40 -10.35 -1.60 -6.26
N GLN A 41 -11.62 -1.21 -6.20
CA GLN A 41 -12.33 -0.73 -7.38
C GLN A 41 -11.64 0.48 -8.03
N PRO A 42 -11.73 0.61 -9.36
CA PRO A 42 -11.10 1.71 -10.08
C PRO A 42 -11.75 3.04 -9.68
N SER A 43 -10.89 4.03 -9.45
CA SER A 43 -11.32 5.40 -9.20
C SER A 43 -11.96 5.97 -10.47
N PRO A 44 -12.93 6.89 -10.37
CA PRO A 44 -13.49 7.54 -11.54
C PRO A 44 -12.42 8.38 -12.25
N ASP A 45 -12.51 8.45 -13.58
CA ASP A 45 -11.55 9.20 -14.42
C ASP A 45 -11.54 10.71 -14.16
N THR A 46 -12.54 11.22 -13.44
CA THR A 46 -12.60 12.60 -12.96
C THR A 46 -11.61 12.89 -11.83
N LEU A 47 -11.00 11.85 -11.23
CA LEU A 47 -10.00 12.00 -10.18
C LEU A 47 -8.64 12.40 -10.79
N THR A 48 -8.40 13.70 -10.88
CA THR A 48 -7.11 14.24 -11.33
C THR A 48 -6.11 14.36 -10.17
N SER A 49 -4.81 14.24 -10.46
CA SER A 49 -3.71 14.45 -9.48
C SER A 49 -3.77 15.81 -8.77
N LEU A 50 -4.18 16.86 -9.49
CA LEU A 50 -4.37 18.20 -8.94
C LEU A 50 -5.51 18.26 -7.92
N LEU A 51 -6.62 17.58 -8.21
CA LEU A 51 -7.78 17.53 -7.34
C LEU A 51 -7.46 16.73 -6.06
N LEU A 52 -6.73 15.62 -6.20
CA LEU A 52 -6.20 14.89 -5.04
C LEU A 52 -5.26 15.77 -4.20
N LEU A 53 -4.36 16.52 -4.84
CA LEU A 53 -3.46 17.43 -4.13
C LEU A 53 -4.20 18.52 -3.36
N ARG A 54 -5.27 19.09 -3.94
CA ARG A 54 -6.11 20.10 -3.26
C ARG A 54 -6.81 19.51 -2.04
N ALA A 55 -7.44 18.35 -2.18
CA ALA A 55 -8.08 17.68 -1.05
C ALA A 55 -7.12 17.32 0.09
N ILE A 56 -5.90 16.89 -0.25
CA ILE A 56 -4.88 16.63 0.77
C ILE A 56 -4.50 17.92 1.50
N ARG A 57 -4.36 19.05 0.79
CA ARG A 57 -4.05 20.34 1.42
C ARG A 57 -5.18 20.81 2.32
N GLU A 58 -6.43 20.68 1.88
CA GLU A 58 -7.61 20.99 2.68
C GLU A 58 -7.64 20.14 3.95
N SER A 59 -7.42 18.82 3.83
CA SER A 59 -7.32 17.93 4.99
C SER A 59 -6.17 18.29 5.94
N ILE A 60 -5.03 18.73 5.41
CA ILE A 60 -3.90 19.17 6.25
C ILE A 60 -4.28 20.44 7.02
N VAL A 61 -4.91 21.41 6.37
CA VAL A 61 -5.36 22.66 7.01
C VAL A 61 -6.42 22.37 8.07
N GLU A 62 -7.37 21.49 7.78
CA GLU A 62 -8.44 21.11 8.72
C GLU A 62 -7.88 20.41 9.97
N ASN A 63 -6.92 19.50 9.82
CA ASN A 63 -6.41 18.70 10.94
C ASN A 63 -5.23 19.36 11.70
N PHE A 64 -4.39 20.14 11.01
CA PHE A 64 -3.13 20.67 11.55
C PHE A 64 -2.99 22.19 11.43
N GLY A 65 -4.00 22.88 10.90
CA GLY A 65 -4.01 24.33 10.72
C GLY A 65 -2.90 24.85 9.81
N ASP A 66 -2.56 26.12 10.03
CA ASP A 66 -1.55 26.84 9.23
C ASP A 66 -0.14 26.27 9.39
N TYR A 67 0.17 25.66 10.54
CA TYR A 67 1.45 25.02 10.77
C TYR A 67 1.66 23.84 9.81
N GLY A 68 0.66 22.95 9.71
CA GLY A 68 0.70 21.82 8.78
C GLY A 68 0.74 22.27 7.33
N ALA A 69 -0.03 23.31 6.99
CA ALA A 69 -0.03 23.89 5.65
C ALA A 69 1.35 24.46 5.29
N GLY A 70 1.98 25.22 6.19
CA GLY A 70 3.28 25.85 5.95
C GLY A 70 4.41 24.84 5.73
N ILE A 71 4.52 23.82 6.60
CA ILE A 71 5.61 22.85 6.54
C ILE A 71 5.52 21.93 5.32
N THR A 72 4.30 21.62 4.85
CA THR A 72 4.07 20.73 3.71
C THR A 72 4.06 21.45 2.37
N SER A 73 3.60 22.71 2.31
CA SER A 73 3.31 23.46 1.07
C SER A 73 4.43 23.44 0.04
N ALA A 74 5.68 23.66 0.48
CA ALA A 74 6.83 23.73 -0.44
C ALA A 74 7.21 22.38 -1.07
N SER A 75 6.96 21.27 -0.38
CA SER A 75 7.51 19.95 -0.75
C SER A 75 6.46 18.98 -1.31
N LEU A 76 5.19 19.18 -0.93
CA LEU A 76 4.06 18.32 -1.24
C LEU A 76 3.73 18.33 -2.74
N ARG A 77 3.89 17.18 -3.40
CA ARG A 77 3.48 16.98 -4.81
C ARG A 77 3.00 15.55 -5.04
N VAL A 78 1.95 15.39 -5.85
CA VAL A 78 1.53 14.07 -6.35
C VAL A 78 2.36 13.77 -7.60
N MET A 79 3.20 12.74 -7.53
CA MET A 79 4.11 12.36 -8.62
C MET A 79 3.44 11.42 -9.61
N TYR A 80 2.52 10.59 -9.11
CA TYR A 80 1.83 9.58 -9.89
C TYR A 80 0.44 9.36 -9.30
N LEU A 81 -0.54 9.16 -10.18
CA LEU A 81 -1.88 8.73 -9.86
C LEU A 81 -2.37 7.82 -10.99
N SER A 82 -2.87 6.66 -10.63
CA SER A 82 -3.53 5.73 -11.55
C SER A 82 -4.97 5.54 -11.10
N ALA A 83 -5.92 5.95 -11.94
CA ALA A 83 -7.34 5.72 -11.70
C ALA A 83 -7.72 4.22 -11.74
N PRO A 84 -7.22 3.39 -12.69
CA PRO A 84 -7.57 1.97 -12.75
C PRO A 84 -7.17 1.17 -11.52
N THR A 85 -6.01 1.45 -10.94
CA THR A 85 -5.51 0.75 -9.75
C THR A 85 -5.70 1.54 -8.46
N SER A 86 -6.33 2.72 -8.54
CA SER A 86 -6.60 3.60 -7.38
C SER A 86 -5.35 3.82 -6.51
N THR A 87 -4.17 3.93 -7.14
CA THR A 87 -2.87 4.01 -6.47
C THR A 87 -2.20 5.35 -6.79
N ALA A 88 -1.58 5.98 -5.80
CA ALA A 88 -0.89 7.24 -5.93
C ALA A 88 0.50 7.23 -5.26
N ILE A 89 1.43 8.00 -5.80
CA ILE A 89 2.74 8.26 -5.18
C ILE A 89 2.83 9.74 -4.86
N ILE A 90 3.05 10.05 -3.58
CA ILE A 90 3.06 11.43 -3.07
C ILE A 90 4.45 11.73 -2.50
N ARG A 91 5.04 12.84 -2.93
CA ARG A 91 6.32 13.33 -2.46
C ARG A 91 6.11 14.38 -1.36
N VAL A 92 6.92 14.30 -0.31
CA VAL A 92 6.95 15.27 0.80
C VAL A 92 8.37 15.40 1.37
N SER A 93 8.64 16.43 2.16
CA SER A 93 9.89 16.57 2.91
C SER A 93 10.03 15.47 3.97
N ARG A 94 11.28 15.10 4.32
CA ARG A 94 11.53 14.13 5.42
C ARG A 94 11.02 14.63 6.77
N ALA A 95 10.89 15.93 7.00
CA ALA A 95 10.37 16.45 8.25
C ALA A 95 8.85 16.26 8.38
N ALA A 96 8.10 16.41 7.28
CA ALA A 96 6.64 16.48 7.32
C ALA A 96 5.90 15.20 6.88
N TYR A 97 6.60 14.09 6.59
CA TYR A 97 5.93 12.88 6.09
C TYR A 97 4.97 12.24 7.11
N ARG A 98 5.26 12.34 8.42
CA ARG A 98 4.37 11.82 9.47
C ARG A 98 3.07 12.61 9.54
N LEU A 99 3.15 13.93 9.41
CA LEU A 99 2.00 14.83 9.36
C LEU A 99 1.12 14.51 8.14
N LEU A 100 1.74 14.34 6.97
CA LEU A 100 1.02 13.93 5.77
C LEU A 100 0.34 12.56 5.95
N TRP A 101 1.03 11.56 6.52
CA TRP A 101 0.43 10.25 6.77
C TRP A 101 -0.77 10.35 7.71
N ALA A 102 -0.65 11.10 8.80
CA ALA A 102 -1.77 11.33 9.71
C ALA A 102 -2.95 12.00 9.00
N SER A 103 -2.71 13.06 8.22
CA SER A 103 -3.76 13.73 7.41
C SER A 103 -4.46 12.76 6.45
N LEU A 104 -3.70 11.93 5.73
CA LEU A 104 -4.27 10.94 4.81
C LEU A 104 -5.18 9.95 5.53
N SER A 105 -4.86 9.59 6.77
CA SER A 105 -5.65 8.64 7.57
C SER A 105 -6.99 9.23 8.02
N PHE A 106 -7.10 10.56 8.13
CA PHE A 106 -8.34 11.27 8.46
C PHE A 106 -9.22 11.56 7.23
N MET A 107 -8.70 11.43 6.02
CA MET A 107 -9.50 11.63 4.81
C MET A 107 -10.46 10.46 4.57
N THR A 108 -11.76 10.73 4.75
CA THR A 108 -12.85 9.75 4.56
C THR A 108 -13.63 9.92 3.25
N THR A 109 -13.46 11.06 2.56
CA THR A 109 -14.20 11.40 1.35
C THR A 109 -13.30 12.06 0.33
N LEU A 110 -13.51 11.73 -0.94
CA LEU A 110 -12.90 12.46 -2.06
C LEU A 110 -13.62 13.78 -2.31
N PRO A 111 -12.92 14.81 -2.80
CA PRO A 111 -13.52 16.11 -3.06
C PRO A 111 -14.51 16.05 -4.24
N TYR A 112 -15.35 17.08 -4.34
CA TYR A 112 -16.22 17.30 -5.50
C TYR A 112 -15.38 17.43 -6.78
N PRO A 113 -15.77 16.81 -7.92
CA PRO A 113 -17.08 16.24 -8.29
C PRO A 113 -17.27 14.75 -7.99
N VAL A 114 -16.28 14.08 -7.39
CA VAL A 114 -16.36 12.63 -7.15
C VAL A 114 -17.29 12.33 -5.97
N SER A 115 -17.10 13.03 -4.83
CA SER A 115 -17.91 12.89 -3.61
C SER A 115 -18.18 11.42 -3.20
N GLU A 116 -17.18 10.55 -3.39
CA GLU A 116 -17.26 9.15 -2.99
C GLU A 116 -16.55 8.97 -1.65
N ALA A 117 -17.14 8.14 -0.78
CA ALA A 117 -16.51 7.74 0.47
C ALA A 117 -15.32 6.81 0.17
N CYS A 118 -14.13 7.21 0.62
CA CYS A 118 -12.89 6.50 0.38
C CYS A 118 -12.07 6.36 1.64
N VAL A 119 -11.21 5.34 1.68
CA VAL A 119 -10.17 5.21 2.72
C VAL A 119 -8.81 5.28 2.03
N LEU A 120 -7.99 6.27 2.40
CA LEU A 120 -6.63 6.38 1.92
C LEU A 120 -5.70 5.56 2.81
N ARG A 121 -5.19 4.45 2.27
CA ARG A 121 -4.24 3.58 2.96
C ARG A 121 -2.83 3.89 2.50
N VAL A 122 -1.98 4.39 3.39
CA VAL A 122 -0.54 4.47 3.16
C VAL A 122 0.06 3.08 3.28
N VAL A 123 0.70 2.59 2.23
CA VAL A 123 1.20 1.21 2.16
C VAL A 123 2.71 1.12 2.37
N ARG A 124 3.45 2.12 1.91
CA ARG A 124 4.91 2.17 2.06
C ARG A 124 5.40 3.61 2.05
N VAL A 125 6.44 3.86 2.84
CA VAL A 125 7.25 5.08 2.75
C VAL A 125 8.64 4.72 2.22
N SER A 126 9.09 5.44 1.19
CA SER A 126 10.36 5.22 0.51
C SER A 126 11.20 6.49 0.48
N GLY A 127 12.52 6.34 0.43
CA GLY A 127 13.47 7.45 0.31
C GLY A 127 13.65 7.94 -1.14
N THR A 128 13.50 7.04 -2.11
CA THR A 128 13.63 7.32 -3.55
C THR A 128 12.37 6.91 -4.28
N ILE A 129 12.09 7.55 -5.43
CA ILE A 129 10.94 7.21 -6.26
C ILE A 129 11.04 5.80 -6.85
N ARG A 130 12.24 5.37 -7.29
CA ARG A 130 12.47 4.02 -7.82
C ARG A 130 12.04 2.92 -6.85
N LYS A 131 12.39 3.04 -5.57
CA LYS A 131 11.95 2.07 -4.54
C LYS A 131 10.43 2.11 -4.30
N ALA A 132 9.77 3.25 -4.49
CA ALA A 132 8.32 3.34 -4.40
C ALA A 132 7.64 2.67 -5.60
N GLU A 133 8.21 2.83 -6.80
CA GLU A 133 7.74 2.20 -8.05
C GLU A 133 7.90 0.68 -8.02
N GLU A 134 9.08 0.19 -7.63
CA GLU A 134 9.36 -1.24 -7.44
C GLU A 134 8.36 -1.88 -6.47
N GLU A 135 8.09 -1.20 -5.34
CA GLU A 135 7.12 -1.64 -4.35
C GLU A 135 5.67 -1.59 -4.84
N ALA A 136 5.33 -0.62 -5.70
CA ALA A 136 4.01 -0.55 -6.33
C ALA A 136 3.82 -1.72 -7.31
N ILE A 137 4.83 -2.02 -8.14
CA ILE A 137 4.81 -3.13 -9.10
C ILE A 137 4.75 -4.47 -8.35
N ARG A 138 5.56 -4.65 -7.31
CA ARG A 138 5.57 -5.87 -6.49
C ARG A 138 4.19 -6.15 -5.88
N ARG A 139 3.52 -5.10 -5.36
CA ARG A 139 2.17 -5.23 -4.79
C ARG A 139 1.10 -5.46 -5.84
N ALA A 140 1.18 -4.78 -6.99
CA ALA A 140 0.25 -5.00 -8.09
C ALA A 140 0.29 -6.46 -8.56
N ARG A 141 1.50 -7.03 -8.73
CA ARG A 141 1.69 -8.44 -9.07
C ARG A 141 1.11 -9.37 -7.99
N ALA A 142 1.40 -9.09 -6.72
CA ALA A 142 0.86 -9.90 -5.62
C ALA A 142 -0.68 -9.84 -5.53
N ALA A 143 -1.29 -8.68 -5.80
CA ALA A 143 -2.73 -8.52 -5.82
C ALA A 143 -3.38 -9.32 -6.96
N VAL A 144 -2.78 -9.30 -8.15
CA VAL A 144 -3.25 -10.11 -9.30
C VAL A 144 -3.16 -11.61 -9.01
N LEU A 145 -2.06 -12.06 -8.40
CA LEU A 145 -1.89 -13.47 -8.03
C LEU A 145 -2.92 -13.92 -6.99
N ARG A 146 -3.22 -13.09 -5.99
CA ARG A 146 -4.27 -13.36 -4.99
C ARG A 146 -5.65 -13.45 -5.65
N ALA A 147 -5.98 -12.47 -6.50
CA ALA A 147 -7.26 -12.46 -7.20
C ALA A 147 -7.44 -13.68 -8.13
N ARG A 148 -6.36 -14.17 -8.76
CA ARG A 148 -6.39 -15.40 -9.58
C ARG A 148 -6.66 -16.64 -8.74
N ARG A 149 -5.97 -16.79 -7.60
CA ARG A 149 -6.17 -17.92 -6.69
C ARG A 149 -7.61 -17.99 -6.18
N GLU A 150 -8.16 -16.86 -5.73
CA GLU A 150 -9.55 -16.79 -5.24
C GLU A 150 -10.58 -17.10 -6.35
N ALA A 151 -10.29 -16.72 -7.60
CA ALA A 151 -11.15 -17.05 -8.73
C ALA A 151 -11.12 -18.54 -9.12
N GLU A 152 -9.98 -19.23 -8.93
CA GLU A 152 -9.84 -20.67 -9.14
C GLU A 152 -10.53 -21.46 -8.02
N GLU A 153 -10.35 -21.05 -6.76
CA GLU A 153 -11.01 -21.64 -5.60
C GLU A 153 -12.55 -21.48 -5.66
N GLY A 154 -13.05 -20.35 -6.18
CA GLY A 154 -14.47 -20.12 -6.41
C GLY A 154 -15.08 -20.99 -7.53
N LYS A 155 -14.27 -21.48 -8.48
CA LYS A 155 -14.71 -22.43 -9.51
C LYS A 155 -14.67 -23.89 -9.03
N GLY A 156 -13.89 -24.20 -8.00
CA GLY A 156 -13.66 -25.55 -7.48
C GLY A 156 -14.77 -26.15 -6.58
N LYS A 157 -15.88 -25.43 -6.34
CA LYS A 157 -17.04 -25.96 -5.57
C LYS A 157 -18.16 -26.56 -6.43
N GLY A 158 -17.89 -26.80 -7.71
CA GLY A 158 -18.79 -27.53 -8.61
C GLY A 158 -18.05 -28.61 -9.38
N SER A 159 -18.18 -29.86 -8.92
CA SER A 159 -17.78 -31.11 -9.60
C SER A 159 -16.28 -31.42 -9.62
N GLY A 160 -15.97 -32.63 -9.14
CA GLY A 160 -14.62 -33.16 -8.92
C GLY A 160 -13.76 -33.37 -10.18
N GLY A 161 -12.47 -33.55 -9.93
CA GLY A 161 -11.49 -33.97 -10.91
C GLY A 161 -10.08 -33.63 -10.47
N ASP A 162 -9.36 -34.61 -9.96
CA ASP A 162 -7.92 -34.57 -9.69
C ASP A 162 -7.12 -34.01 -10.87
N GLY A 163 -6.09 -33.22 -10.55
CA GLY A 163 -4.94 -32.99 -11.42
C GLY A 163 -4.73 -31.54 -11.86
N SER A 164 -3.75 -30.86 -11.26
CA SER A 164 -2.70 -30.08 -11.95
C SER A 164 -2.04 -29.04 -11.02
N GLY A 165 -1.23 -29.52 -10.08
CA GLY A 165 -0.20 -28.70 -9.41
C GLY A 165 0.97 -28.38 -10.36
N GLY A 166 0.72 -27.72 -11.49
CA GLY A 166 1.67 -27.69 -12.62
C GLY A 166 1.83 -26.37 -13.37
N ILE A 167 1.60 -25.20 -12.74
CA ILE A 167 1.77 -23.88 -13.41
C ILE A 167 2.71 -22.92 -12.64
N LEU A 168 3.37 -23.35 -11.56
CA LEU A 168 4.41 -22.52 -10.92
C LEU A 168 5.79 -22.67 -11.58
N GLU A 169 5.98 -23.59 -12.52
CA GLU A 169 7.32 -23.95 -13.03
C GLU A 169 7.69 -23.38 -14.42
N MET A 170 6.85 -22.54 -15.05
CA MET A 170 7.09 -22.07 -16.43
C MET A 170 7.74 -20.68 -16.58
N PHE A 171 8.26 -20.07 -15.50
CA PHE A 171 9.06 -18.83 -15.57
C PHE A 171 10.52 -19.01 -15.16
N ARG A 172 11.10 -20.21 -15.36
CA ARG A 172 12.52 -20.45 -15.12
C ARG A 172 13.24 -21.16 -16.27
N GLU A 173 13.70 -20.37 -17.23
CA GLU A 173 14.86 -20.65 -18.09
C GLU A 173 15.57 -19.30 -18.32
N LYS A 174 16.89 -19.11 -18.29
CA LYS A 174 18.05 -20.00 -18.41
C LYS A 174 19.23 -19.39 -17.63
N GLY A 175 19.93 -20.20 -16.82
CA GLY A 175 21.17 -19.81 -16.16
C GLY A 175 21.80 -20.97 -15.39
N LYS A 176 22.57 -21.80 -16.11
CA LYS A 176 23.65 -22.74 -15.69
C LYS A 176 23.66 -23.30 -14.24
N GLY A 177 23.57 -24.64 -14.18
CA GLY A 177 24.43 -25.51 -13.34
C GLY A 177 23.94 -25.87 -11.93
N PRO A 178 24.22 -27.09 -11.42
CA PRO A 178 23.34 -27.76 -10.47
C PRO A 178 23.89 -27.79 -9.03
N THR A 179 23.03 -27.56 -8.04
CA THR A 179 23.23 -28.13 -6.69
C THR A 179 21.91 -28.17 -5.90
N ARG A 180 21.50 -29.42 -5.60
CA ARG A 180 20.76 -29.92 -4.44
C ARG A 180 19.95 -28.89 -3.61
N VAL A 181 18.62 -28.93 -3.75
CA VAL A 181 17.68 -28.20 -2.87
C VAL A 181 17.20 -29.17 -1.79
N GLU A 182 17.60 -28.93 -0.54
CA GLU A 182 16.87 -29.42 0.64
C GLU A 182 15.95 -28.30 1.13
N SER A 183 14.71 -28.68 1.41
CA SER A 183 13.63 -27.84 1.94
C SER A 183 13.88 -27.49 3.40
N ILE A 184 13.89 -26.20 3.75
CA ILE A 184 13.74 -25.75 5.13
C ILE A 184 12.68 -24.64 5.19
N VAL A 185 11.66 -24.96 5.98
CA VAL A 185 10.60 -24.12 6.51
C VAL A 185 11.23 -23.03 7.38
N ASP A 186 10.90 -21.77 7.14
CA ASP A 186 11.30 -20.65 7.99
C ASP A 186 10.00 -19.91 8.38
N GLY A 187 9.47 -20.01 9.59
CA GLY A 187 10.18 -20.11 10.87
C GLY A 187 10.20 -18.70 11.47
N SER A 188 9.18 -18.39 12.25
CA SER A 188 9.09 -17.18 13.06
C SER A 188 10.35 -16.99 13.90
N ASN A 189 11.01 -15.83 13.81
CA ASN A 189 11.73 -15.28 14.96
C ASN A 189 11.76 -13.76 14.90
N GLU A 190 11.02 -13.15 15.83
CA GLU A 190 11.22 -11.79 16.28
C GLU A 190 12.41 -11.82 17.23
N GLU A 191 13.47 -11.08 16.94
CA GLU A 191 14.52 -10.80 17.93
C GLU A 191 14.64 -9.29 18.13
N ASP A 192 14.58 -8.99 19.41
CA ASP A 192 14.49 -7.75 20.15
C ASP A 192 15.92 -7.39 20.58
N ASP A 193 16.51 -6.35 19.98
CA ASP A 193 17.85 -5.88 20.36
C ASP A 193 17.71 -4.87 21.51
N GLY A 194 17.67 -5.39 22.74
CA GLY A 194 17.95 -4.67 23.98
C GLY A 194 19.34 -5.04 24.49
N GLU A 195 20.33 -4.16 24.29
CA GLU A 195 21.65 -4.28 24.94
C GLU A 195 21.61 -3.55 26.29
N GLU A 196 21.39 -4.31 27.37
CA GLU A 196 21.89 -3.99 28.71
C GLU A 196 23.18 -4.79 28.90
N GLU A 197 24.32 -4.11 29.04
CA GLU A 197 25.55 -4.70 29.60
C GLU A 197 25.63 -4.30 31.08
N ASP A 198 25.45 -5.30 31.92
CA ASP A 198 25.68 -5.30 33.36
C ASP A 198 27.08 -5.86 33.67
N ASP A 199 27.48 -5.68 34.94
CA ASP A 199 28.58 -6.33 35.66
C ASP A 199 30.01 -5.75 35.48
N SER A 200 30.82 -5.50 36.53
CA SER A 200 30.73 -5.93 37.92
C SER A 200 31.74 -5.16 38.80
N GLU A 201 31.25 -4.83 40.02
CA GLU A 201 31.87 -4.99 41.34
C GLU A 201 33.36 -4.66 41.68
N LEU A 202 33.46 -3.97 42.84
CA LEU A 202 34.41 -4.12 43.96
C LEU A 202 35.84 -3.58 43.81
N MET A 203 36.16 -2.56 44.63
CA MET A 203 37.10 -2.73 45.77
C MET A 203 37.07 -1.53 46.73
N ASP A 204 37.22 -1.89 48.00
CA ASP A 204 37.10 -1.09 49.23
C ASP A 204 38.24 -0.06 49.46
N ASP A 205 37.95 0.86 50.40
CA ASP A 205 38.82 1.52 51.40
C ASP A 205 40.26 1.98 51.03
N ASP A 206 40.52 3.29 51.12
CA ASP A 206 41.36 3.92 52.18
C ASP A 206 41.82 5.36 51.84
N ASP A 207 41.97 6.14 52.92
CA ASP A 207 42.54 7.49 53.13
C ASP A 207 41.75 8.77 52.77
#